data_AF-D4DQZ3-F1
#
_entry.id   AF-D4DQZ3-F1
#
_cell.length_a   1.000
_cell.length_b   1.000
_cell.length_c   1.000
_cell.angle_alpha   90.00
_cell.angle_beta   90.00
_cell.angle_gamma   90.00
#
_symmetry.space_group_name_H-M   'P 1'
#
loop_
_entity.id
_entity.type
_entity.pdbx_description
1 polymer ?
#
loop_
_entity_poly.entity_id
_entity_poly.type
_entity_poly.pdbx_seq_one_letter_code
_entity_poly.pdbx_strand_id
1 'polypeptide(L)'
;MTAQIGIDLGTTNSLIAQFINGGTRLIPNRLGHFLTPSVVSIGDDGKILVGLAARERLRTAPQSTASAFKRFMGTDKTFKLGNKTFRAEELSALLLRSLKEDAEAFWAKPWTKPSSPCRPISTLSNGRPRAMRRKWPD
;
A
#
# COMPACT_ATOMS: atom_id res chain seq x y z
N MET A 1 3.32 13.95 18.57
CA MET A 1 2.76 14.44 17.29
C MET A 1 1.95 13.31 16.66
N THR A 2 0.66 13.51 16.44
CA THR A 2 -0.21 12.54 15.79
C THR A 2 -0.10 12.72 14.28
N ALA A 3 0.53 11.78 13.57
CA ALA A 3 0.58 11.81 12.11
C ALA A 3 -0.74 11.27 11.55
N GLN A 4 -1.48 12.10 10.82
CA GLN A 4 -2.66 11.65 10.09
C GLN A 4 -2.22 10.91 8.83
N ILE A 5 -2.71 9.68 8.66
CA ILE A 5 -2.39 8.83 7.50
C ILE A 5 -3.66 8.46 6.73
N GLY A 6 -3.51 8.33 5.42
CA GLY A 6 -4.50 7.75 4.53
C GLY A 6 -3.97 6.44 3.96
N ILE A 7 -4.80 5.41 3.90
CA ILE A 7 -4.46 4.13 3.28
C ILE A 7 -5.51 3.83 2.22
N ASP A 8 -5.05 3.51 1.01
CA ASP A 8 -5.90 2.97 -0.04
C ASP A 8 -5.68 1.47 -0.16
N LEU A 9 -6.75 0.69 0.07
CA LEU A 9 -6.74 -0.77 0.07
C LEU A 9 -7.40 -1.34 -1.19
N GLY A 10 -6.81 -1.09 -2.35
CA GLY A 10 -7.24 -1.72 -3.60
C GLY A 10 -7.04 -3.25 -3.60
N THR A 11 -7.81 -3.97 -4.43
CA THR A 11 -7.72 -5.44 -4.54
C THR A 11 -6.40 -5.91 -5.17
N THR A 12 -5.81 -5.11 -6.05
CA THR A 12 -4.55 -5.40 -6.76
C THR A 12 -3.36 -4.69 -6.13
N ASN A 13 -3.51 -3.41 -5.79
CA ASN A 13 -2.45 -2.57 -5.24
C ASN A 13 -2.97 -1.80 -4.04
N SER A 14 -2.06 -1.38 -3.18
CA SER A 14 -2.34 -0.52 -2.04
C SER A 14 -1.23 0.50 -1.88
N LEU A 15 -1.56 1.61 -1.24
CA LEU A 15 -0.62 2.67 -0.96
C LEU A 15 -0.93 3.32 0.38
N ILE A 16 0.03 4.09 0.89
CA ILE A 16 -0.11 4.87 2.10
C ILE A 16 0.33 6.31 1.84
N ALA A 17 -0.35 7.25 2.48
CA ALA A 17 -0.11 8.67 2.36
C ALA A 17 -0.13 9.33 3.74
N GLN A 18 0.61 10.43 3.86
CA GLN A 18 0.57 11.32 5.01
C GLN A 18 -0.24 12.56 4.66
N PHE A 19 -1.11 12.96 5.58
CA PHE A 19 -1.77 14.26 5.52
C PHE A 19 -0.98 15.27 6.36
N ILE A 20 -0.56 16.37 5.72
CA ILE A 20 0.25 17.43 6.34
C ILE A 20 -0.13 18.79 5.75
N ASN A 21 -0.38 19.77 6.62
CA ASN A 21 -0.66 21.17 6.25
C ASN A 21 -1.76 21.32 5.18
N GLY A 22 -2.84 20.54 5.29
CA GLY A 22 -3.94 20.57 4.32
C GLY A 22 -3.68 19.85 3.00
N GLY A 23 -2.50 19.24 2.83
CA GLY A 23 -2.11 18.51 1.63
C GLY A 23 -1.80 17.03 1.90
N THR A 24 -1.92 16.21 0.85
CA THR A 24 -1.60 14.78 0.91
C THR A 24 -0.26 14.51 0.23
N ARG A 25 0.63 13.79 0.90
CA ARG A 25 1.91 13.31 0.38
C ARG A 25 1.92 11.79 0.36
N LEU A 26 2.16 11.20 -0.81
CA LEU A 26 2.36 9.75 -0.92
C LEU A 26 3.67 9.32 -0.27
N ILE A 27 3.64 8.17 0.40
CA ILE A 27 4.81 7.58 1.04
C ILE A 27 5.29 6.43 0.14
N PRO A 28 6.55 6.44 -0.32
CA PRO A 28 7.11 5.31 -1.04
C PRO A 28 7.37 4.13 -0.09
N ASN A 29 7.16 2.91 -0.57
CA ASN A 29 7.58 1.70 0.13
C ASN A 29 9.11 1.61 0.19
N ARG A 30 9.63 0.61 0.92
CA ARG A 30 11.09 0.39 1.06
C ARG A 30 11.85 0.21 -0.25
N LEU A 31 11.18 -0.16 -1.34
CA LEU A 31 11.77 -0.29 -2.69
C LEU A 31 11.68 1.01 -3.51
N GLY A 32 11.12 2.08 -2.95
CA GLY A 32 10.96 3.37 -3.62
C GLY A 32 9.69 3.49 -4.46
N HIS A 33 8.81 2.49 -4.47
CA HIS A 33 7.56 2.53 -5.24
C HIS A 33 6.41 3.06 -4.39
N PHE A 34 5.50 3.84 -4.99
CA PHE A 34 4.29 4.30 -4.29
C PHE A 34 3.19 3.24 -4.20
N LEU A 35 3.17 2.28 -5.13
CA LEU A 35 2.20 1.19 -5.15
C LEU A 35 2.84 -0.09 -4.60
N THR A 36 2.14 -0.71 -3.66
CA THR A 36 2.49 -2.00 -3.08
C THR A 36 1.47 -3.05 -3.55
N PRO A 37 1.87 -4.09 -4.28
CA PRO A 37 0.97 -5.17 -4.67
C PRO A 37 0.26 -5.80 -3.46
N SER A 38 -1.04 -6.04 -3.57
CA SER A 38 -1.84 -6.73 -2.55
C SER A 38 -1.63 -8.24 -2.62
N VAL A 39 -0.40 -8.65 -2.35
CA VAL A 39 0.06 -10.04 -2.40
C VAL A 39 0.83 -10.34 -1.12
N VAL A 40 0.57 -11.51 -0.55
CA VAL A 40 1.26 -12.02 0.64
C VAL A 40 1.80 -13.40 0.31
N SER A 41 3.06 -13.67 0.68
CA SER A 41 3.71 -14.96 0.50
C SER A 41 4.40 -15.38 1.79
N ILE A 42 4.47 -16.69 2.02
CA ILE A 42 5.35 -17.28 3.03
C ILE A 42 6.60 -17.76 2.31
N GLY A 43 7.74 -17.23 2.76
CA GLY A 43 9.08 -17.65 2.36
C GLY A 43 9.42 -19.02 2.91
N ASP A 44 10.41 -19.66 2.31
CA ASP A 44 10.80 -21.04 2.66
C ASP A 44 11.45 -21.11 4.06
N ASP A 45 11.97 -19.97 4.54
CA ASP A 45 12.44 -19.73 5.91
C ASP A 45 11.31 -19.37 6.90
N GLY A 46 10.05 -19.43 6.46
CA GLY A 46 8.87 -19.10 7.26
C GLY A 46 8.59 -17.60 7.41
N LYS A 47 9.39 -16.72 6.81
CA LYS A 47 9.16 -15.27 6.86
C LYS A 47 7.97 -14.86 6.00
N ILE A 48 7.27 -13.82 6.45
CA ILE A 48 6.18 -13.23 5.69
C ILE A 48 6.76 -12.21 4.71
N LEU A 49 6.43 -12.39 3.44
CA LEU A 49 6.75 -11.47 2.36
C LEU A 49 5.45 -10.78 1.93
N VAL A 50 5.54 -9.48 1.67
CA VAL A 50 4.40 -8.66 1.23
C VAL A 50 4.82 -7.82 0.03
N GLY A 51 3.87 -7.49 -0.84
CA GLY A 51 4.13 -6.56 -1.94
C GLY A 51 4.86 -7.21 -3.10
N LEU A 52 5.86 -6.52 -3.63
CA LEU A 52 6.57 -6.95 -4.83
C LEU A 52 7.27 -8.31 -4.63
N ALA A 53 7.94 -8.51 -3.49
CA ALA A 53 8.62 -9.76 -3.17
C ALA A 53 7.65 -10.97 -3.14
N ALA A 54 6.43 -10.77 -2.63
CA ALA A 54 5.39 -11.79 -2.66
C ALA A 54 4.83 -12.00 -4.08
N ARG A 55 4.66 -10.93 -4.85
CA ARG A 55 4.16 -10.99 -6.23
C ARG A 55 5.08 -11.81 -7.14
N GLU A 56 6.39 -11.64 -7.04
CA GLU A 56 7.35 -12.42 -7.84
C GLU A 56 7.29 -13.93 -7.54
N ARG A 57 6.83 -14.31 -6.35
CA ARG A 57 6.63 -15.70 -5.94
C ARG A 57 5.32 -16.32 -6.44
N LEU A 58 4.40 -15.57 -7.04
CA LEU A 58 3.16 -16.14 -7.60
C LEU A 58 3.42 -17.21 -8.65
N ARG A 59 4.50 -17.06 -9.44
CA ARG A 59 4.86 -18.03 -10.48
C ARG A 59 5.65 -19.22 -9.94
N THR A 60 6.53 -18.99 -8.97
CA THR A 60 7.48 -20.01 -8.48
C THR A 60 6.97 -20.78 -7.27
N ALA A 61 6.19 -20.14 -6.41
CA ALA A 61 5.61 -20.72 -5.19
C ALA A 61 4.13 -20.31 -5.01
N PRO A 62 3.23 -20.68 -5.94
CA PRO A 62 1.81 -20.32 -5.85
C PRO A 62 1.11 -20.89 -4.61
N GLN A 63 1.54 -22.07 -4.13
CA GLN A 63 0.96 -22.73 -2.95
C GLN A 63 1.30 -22.02 -1.62
N SER A 64 2.31 -21.15 -1.62
CA SER A 64 2.68 -20.35 -0.45
C SER A 64 2.38 -18.87 -0.66
N THR A 65 1.62 -18.50 -1.71
CA THR A 65 1.36 -17.11 -2.08
C THR A 65 -0.12 -16.85 -2.32
N ALA A 66 -0.69 -15.83 -1.66
CA ALA A 66 -2.06 -15.37 -1.84
C ALA A 66 -2.08 -14.00 -2.54
N SER A 67 -2.97 -13.88 -3.53
CA SER A 67 -3.33 -12.62 -4.18
C SER A 67 -4.85 -12.50 -4.27
N ALA A 68 -5.35 -11.30 -4.57
CA ALA A 68 -6.79 -11.01 -4.70
C ALA A 68 -7.65 -11.40 -3.47
N PHE A 69 -7.03 -11.64 -2.30
CA PHE A 69 -7.70 -12.09 -1.09
C PHE A 69 -8.74 -11.08 -0.59
N LYS A 70 -8.56 -9.79 -0.88
CA LYS A 70 -9.52 -8.71 -0.57
C LYS A 70 -10.90 -8.89 -1.20
N ARG A 71 -11.01 -9.64 -2.31
CA ARG A 71 -12.31 -9.97 -2.94
C ARG A 71 -13.18 -10.88 -2.07
N PHE A 72 -12.58 -11.49 -1.06
CA PHE A 72 -13.21 -12.49 -0.20
C PHE A 72 -13.32 -12.00 1.25
N MET A 73 -13.07 -10.72 1.52
CA MET A 73 -13.36 -10.12 2.84
C MET A 73 -14.86 -10.21 3.12
N GLY A 74 -15.22 -10.49 4.37
CA GLY A 74 -16.61 -10.70 4.77
C GLY A 74 -17.19 -12.05 4.32
N THR A 75 -16.33 -12.98 3.89
CA THR A 75 -16.70 -14.37 3.61
C THR A 75 -15.90 -15.33 4.49
N ASP A 76 -16.30 -16.61 4.51
CA ASP A 76 -15.58 -17.66 5.25
C ASP A 76 -14.47 -18.32 4.42
N LYS A 77 -14.12 -17.75 3.26
CA LYS A 77 -13.04 -18.27 2.44
C LYS A 77 -11.71 -18.15 3.19
N THR A 78 -10.98 -19.25 3.23
CA THR A 78 -9.63 -19.32 3.79
C THR A 78 -8.59 -19.54 2.69
N PHE A 79 -7.35 -19.14 2.99
CA PHE A 79 -6.18 -19.24 2.14
C PHE A 79 -5.12 -20.06 2.86
N LYS A 80 -4.74 -21.19 2.29
CA LYS A 80 -3.63 -22.00 2.79
C LYS A 80 -2.34 -21.53 2.15
N LEU A 81 -1.37 -21.12 2.97
CA LEU A 81 -0.04 -20.69 2.57
C LEU A 81 0.97 -21.58 3.28
N GLY A 82 1.47 -22.60 2.55
CA GLY A 82 2.28 -23.66 3.15
C GLY A 82 1.52 -24.39 4.27
N ASN A 83 2.02 -24.29 5.49
CA ASN A 83 1.44 -24.95 6.68
C ASN A 83 0.51 -24.06 7.49
N LYS A 84 0.27 -22.82 7.06
CA LYS A 84 -0.59 -21.87 7.76
C LYS A 84 -1.86 -21.59 6.96
N THR A 85 -2.95 -21.37 7.67
CA THR A 85 -4.25 -20.99 7.08
C THR A 85 -4.56 -19.57 7.53
N PHE A 86 -5.04 -18.76 6.60
CA PHE A 86 -5.39 -17.36 6.84
C PHE A 86 -6.78 -17.06 6.30
N ARG A 87 -7.49 -16.15 6.97
CA ARG A 87 -8.64 -15.45 6.41
C ARG A 87 -8.21 -14.24 5.57
N ALA A 88 -9.13 -13.74 4.74
CA ALA A 88 -8.90 -12.54 3.94
C ALA A 88 -8.53 -11.31 4.80
N GLU A 89 -9.12 -11.20 5.99
CA GLU A 89 -8.89 -10.13 6.96
C GLU A 89 -7.46 -10.17 7.51
N GLU A 90 -6.94 -11.37 7.82
CA GLU A 90 -5.59 -11.57 8.34
C GLU A 90 -4.52 -11.22 7.29
N LEU A 91 -4.73 -11.63 6.04
CA LEU A 91 -3.86 -11.24 4.93
C LEU A 91 -3.88 -9.72 4.70
N SER A 92 -5.05 -9.09 4.86
CA SER A 92 -5.18 -7.63 4.79
C SER A 92 -4.46 -6.95 5.95
N ALA A 93 -4.48 -7.52 7.16
CA ALA A 93 -3.75 -7.01 8.31
C ALA A 93 -2.23 -7.11 8.12
N LEU A 94 -1.72 -8.18 7.50
CA LEU A 94 -0.30 -8.30 7.15
C LEU A 94 0.12 -7.23 6.13
N LEU A 95 -0.72 -6.97 5.13
CA LEU A 95 -0.49 -5.89 4.17
C LEU A 95 -0.48 -4.51 4.84
N LEU A 96 -1.46 -4.24 5.71
CA LEU A 96 -1.55 -3.00 6.47
C LEU A 96 -0.33 -2.78 7.37
N ARG A 97 0.15 -3.85 8.03
CA ARG A 97 1.38 -3.80 8.83
C ARG A 97 2.58 -3.40 7.98
N SER A 98 2.75 -4.02 6.81
CA SER A 98 3.83 -3.67 5.89
C SER A 98 3.79 -2.19 5.47
N LEU A 99 2.60 -1.66 5.13
CA LEU A 99 2.45 -0.26 4.76
C LEU A 99 2.76 0.69 5.92
N LYS A 100 2.34 0.34 7.14
CA LYS A 100 2.66 1.10 8.34
C LYS A 100 4.17 1.15 8.58
N GLU A 101 4.85 0.01 8.50
CA GLU A 101 6.29 -0.05 8.69
C GLU A 101 7.05 0.75 7.61
N ASP A 102 6.56 0.76 6.37
CA ASP A 102 7.12 1.58 5.30
C ASP A 102 7.01 3.08 5.65
N ALA A 103 5.88 3.51 6.22
CA ALA A 103 5.69 4.88 6.69
C ALA A 103 6.58 5.23 7.90
N GLU A 104 6.67 4.34 8.88
CA GLU A 104 7.58 4.49 10.02
C GLU A 104 9.05 4.62 9.56
N ALA A 105 9.47 3.78 8.62
CA ALA A 105 10.81 3.84 8.04
C ALA A 105 11.04 5.12 7.22
N PHE A 106 10.02 5.64 6.54
CA PHE A 106 10.10 6.91 5.82
C PHE A 106 10.34 8.09 6.76
N TRP A 107 9.65 8.12 7.91
CA TRP A 107 9.80 9.19 8.91
C TRP A 107 11.04 9.08 9.78
N ALA A 108 11.58 7.87 9.97
CA ALA A 108 12.81 7.66 10.73
C ALA A 108 14.06 8.23 10.03
N LYS A 109 13.98 8.49 8.72
CA LYS A 109 15.08 9.15 7.98
C LYS A 109 15.16 10.62 8.40
N PRO A 110 16.37 11.19 8.61
CA PRO A 110 16.50 12.63 8.78
C PRO A 110 15.85 13.31 7.58
N TRP A 111 14.92 14.22 7.85
CA TRP A 111 14.16 14.89 6.79
C TRP A 111 15.13 15.58 5.83
N THR A 112 15.25 15.05 4.62
CA THR A 112 15.94 15.70 3.50
C THR A 112 14.89 16.34 2.61
N LYS A 113 15.04 17.64 2.29
CA LYS A 113 14.19 18.30 1.29
C LYS A 113 14.13 17.43 0.03
N PRO A 114 12.94 17.05 -0.46
CA PRO A 114 12.86 16.36 -1.74
C PRO A 114 13.42 17.28 -2.83
N SER A 115 14.26 16.75 -3.71
CA SER A 115 14.87 17.48 -4.83
C SER A 115 13.84 17.98 -5.86
N SER A 116 12.60 17.51 -5.74
CA SER A 116 11.50 17.80 -6.67
C SER A 116 10.23 18.12 -5.87
N PRO A 117 9.48 19.18 -6.21
CA PRO A 117 8.20 19.44 -5.57
C PRO A 117 7.24 18.27 -5.84
N CYS A 118 6.60 17.75 -4.79
CA CYS A 118 5.50 16.78 -4.91
C CYS A 118 4.42 17.41 -5.78
N ARG A 119 4.21 16.90 -7.00
CA ARG A 119 3.13 17.35 -7.86
C ARG A 119 1.80 16.83 -7.30
N PRO A 120 0.77 17.68 -7.15
CA PRO A 120 -0.54 17.25 -6.69
C PRO A 120 -1.15 16.25 -7.68
N ILE A 121 -1.90 15.27 -7.16
CA ILE A 121 -2.46 14.14 -7.92
C ILE A 121 -3.37 14.60 -9.08
N SER A 122 -3.94 15.81 -8.99
CA SER A 122 -4.72 16.46 -10.04
C SER A 122 -3.94 16.78 -11.32
N THR A 123 -2.61 16.68 -11.30
CA THR A 123 -1.75 16.97 -12.45
C THR A 123 -1.27 15.72 -13.20
N LEU A 124 -1.68 14.52 -12.78
CA LEU A 124 -1.29 13.24 -13.39
C LEU A 124 -2.31 12.67 -14.39
N SER A 125 -3.47 13.31 -14.58
CA SER A 125 -4.42 12.89 -15.62
C SER A 125 -4.15 13.61 -16.94
N ASN A 126 -3.76 12.84 -17.97
CA ASN A 126 -3.83 13.28 -19.36
C ASN A 126 -5.30 13.52 -19.76
N GLY A 127 -5.76 14.74 -19.57
CA GLY A 127 -7.09 15.21 -19.93
C GLY A 127 -7.17 16.69 -19.62
N ARG A 128 -7.39 17.51 -20.65
CA ARG A 128 -7.36 18.98 -20.60
C ARG A 128 -8.07 19.55 -19.36
N PRO A 129 -7.48 20.47 -18.59
CA PRO A 129 -8.16 21.08 -17.47
C PRO A 129 -9.21 22.06 -17.98
N ARG A 130 -10.50 21.70 -17.89
CA ARG A 130 -11.58 22.68 -17.95
C ARG A 130 -11.63 23.36 -16.59
N ALA A 131 -11.30 24.65 -16.57
CA ALA A 131 -11.37 25.47 -15.38
C ALA A 131 -12.77 25.40 -14.76
N MET A 132 -12.84 25.04 -13.48
CA MET A 132 -13.95 25.42 -12.62
C MET A 132 -13.36 25.97 -11.33
N ARG A 133 -13.02 27.27 -11.34
CA ARG A 133 -12.97 28.05 -10.12
C ARG A 133 -14.41 28.18 -9.64
N ARG A 134 -14.78 27.53 -8.54
CA ARG A 134 -15.86 28.02 -7.68
C ARG A 134 -15.26 28.33 -6.33
N LYS A 135 -15.33 29.62 -5.97
CA LYS A 135 -15.09 30.11 -4.62
C LYS A 135 -16.09 29.41 -3.69
N TRP A 136 -15.61 28.86 -2.58
CA TRP A 136 -16.46 28.65 -1.40
C TRP A 136 -16.49 29.98 -0.62
N PRO A 137 -17.66 30.50 -0.24
CA PRO A 137 -17.75 31.58 0.73
C PRO A 137 -17.48 31.04 2.15
N ASP A 138 -17.14 31.97 3.03
CA ASP A 138 -16.64 31.79 4.41
C ASP A 138 -17.47 30.84 5.30
#